data_AF-A0A523HXA6-F1
#
_entry.id   AF-A0A523HXA6-F1
#
_cell.length_a   1.000
_cell.length_b   1.000
_cell.length_c   1.000
_cell.angle_alpha   90.00
_cell.angle_beta   90.00
_cell.angle_gamma   90.00
#
_symmetry.space_group_name_H-M   'P 1'
#
loop_
_entity.id
_entity.type
_entity.pdbx_description
1 polymer ?
#
loop_
_entity_poly.entity_id
_entity_poly.type
_entity_poly.pdbx_seq_one_letter_code
_entity_poly.pdbx_strand_id
1 'polypeptide(L)'
;MRTAIASSTVSPDSGTTPPELGGQLTVLAFALGLGDYSGSLLETDALMAYQLTKHFGIGGGLKYFNLNLQANLSRGGSAEFDYEFFGPTIFGYASF
;
A
#
# COMPACT_ATOMS: atom_id res chain seq x y z
N MET A 1 7.33 -19.25 -5.02
CA MET A 1 6.68 -18.10 -4.34
C MET A 1 7.77 -17.17 -3.83
N ARG A 2 7.68 -15.87 -4.13
CA ARG A 2 8.63 -14.84 -3.65
C ARG A 2 7.83 -13.64 -3.13
N THR A 3 8.30 -13.05 -2.03
CA THR A 3 7.67 -11.89 -1.39
C THR A 3 8.75 -10.93 -0.94
N ALA A 4 8.57 -9.64 -1.20
CA ALA A 4 9.41 -8.58 -0.69
C ALA A 4 8.52 -7.48 -0.10
N ILE A 5 8.87 -7.01 1.09
CA ILE A 5 8.18 -5.91 1.77
C ILE A 5 9.26 -4.94 2.22
N ALA A 6 9.09 -3.68 1.85
CA ALA A 6 9.89 -2.58 2.36
C ALA A 6 8.94 -1.54 2.96
N SER A 7 9.24 -1.07 4.16
CA SER A 7 8.52 0.04 4.76
C SER A 7 9.50 1.04 5.36
N SER A 8 9.17 2.31 5.23
CA SER A 8 9.84 3.41 5.90
C SER A 8 8.77 4.26 6.58
N THR A 9 9.04 4.68 7.81
CA THR A 9 8.13 5.52 8.57
C THR A 9 8.94 6.65 9.18
N VAL A 10 8.47 7.86 8.96
CA VAL A 10 8.92 9.07 9.63
C VAL A 10 7.83 9.42 10.63
N SER A 11 8.08 9.15 11.90
CA SER A 11 7.18 9.58 12.98
C SER A 11 7.59 10.96 13.45
N PRO A 12 6.64 11.80 13.85
CA PRO A 12 6.98 13.06 14.47
C PRO A 12 7.61 12.86 15.87
N ASP A 13 8.38 13.85 16.31
CA ASP A 13 9.16 13.77 17.54
C ASP A 13 8.26 13.99 18.77
N SER A 14 8.14 12.98 19.63
CA SER A 14 7.28 12.98 20.82
C SER A 14 7.55 14.11 21.85
N GLY A 15 8.61 14.89 21.67
CA GLY A 15 8.98 16.03 22.50
C GLY A 15 8.38 17.37 22.07
N THR A 16 7.74 17.48 20.90
CA THR A 16 7.19 18.74 20.39
C THR A 16 5.71 18.93 20.74
N THR A 17 5.31 20.18 20.98
CA THR A 17 3.88 20.54 20.98
C THR A 17 3.37 20.50 19.55
N PRO A 18 2.15 19.95 19.29
CA PRO A 18 1.54 19.99 17.96
C PRO A 18 1.60 21.40 17.34
N PRO A 19 1.76 21.53 16.02
CA PRO A 19 1.53 20.48 15.02
C PRO A 19 2.74 19.60 14.69
N GLU A 20 2.45 18.35 14.33
CA GLU A 20 3.42 17.32 14.01
C GLU A 20 3.08 16.62 12.69
N LEU A 21 4.09 16.39 11.85
CA LEU A 21 3.94 15.73 10.56
C LEU A 21 4.68 14.39 10.56
N GLY A 22 3.95 13.32 10.27
CA GLY A 22 4.48 11.99 10.04
C GLY A 22 4.22 11.52 8.61
N GLY A 23 5.03 10.58 8.14
CA GLY A 23 4.89 9.95 6.85
C GLY A 23 5.19 8.46 6.92
N GLN A 24 4.56 7.69 6.04
CA GLN A 24 4.85 6.28 5.86
C GLN A 24 4.88 5.97 4.36
N LEU A 25 5.92 5.27 3.94
CA LEU A 25 6.01 4.69 2.61
C LEU A 25 6.13 3.18 2.77
N THR A 26 5.18 2.44 2.21
CA THR A 26 5.15 0.99 2.20
C THR A 26 5.17 0.51 0.76
N VAL A 27 6.03 -0.45 0.45
CA VAL A 27 6.11 -1.14 -0.84
C VAL A 27 6.00 -2.63 -0.58
N LEU A 28 4.99 -3.27 -1.16
CA LEU A 28 4.77 -4.71 -1.12
C LEU A 28 4.86 -5.24 -2.55
N ALA A 29 5.77 -6.19 -2.76
CA ALA A 29 5.88 -6.91 -4.01
C ALA A 29 5.72 -8.41 -3.75
N PHE A 30 4.85 -9.05 -4.52
CA PHE A 30 4.51 -10.46 -4.39
C PHE A 30 4.51 -11.11 -5.77
N ALA A 31 5.08 -12.31 -5.86
CA ALA A 31 5.05 -13.12 -7.07
C ALA A 31 4.72 -14.59 -6.75
N LEU A 32 3.71 -15.10 -7.45
CA LEU A 32 3.21 -16.46 -7.36
C LEU A 32 3.42 -17.17 -8.70
N GLY A 33 3.89 -18.41 -8.64
CA GLY A 33 3.87 -19.34 -9.76
C GLY A 33 3.47 -20.70 -9.22
N LEU A 34 2.31 -21.21 -9.63
CA LEU A 34 1.74 -22.49 -9.23
C LEU A 34 1.20 -23.21 -10.46
N GLY A 35 2.00 -24.11 -11.03
CA GLY A 35 1.64 -24.88 -12.21
C GLY A 35 1.26 -23.98 -13.39
N ASP A 36 0.00 -24.05 -13.78
CA ASP A 36 -0.61 -23.31 -14.88
C ASP A 36 -0.96 -21.84 -14.53
N TYR A 37 -0.80 -21.43 -13.28
CA TYR A 37 -1.12 -20.09 -12.79
C TYR A 37 0.15 -19.31 -12.45
N SER A 38 0.26 -18.09 -12.98
CA SER A 38 1.28 -17.13 -12.58
C SER A 38 0.64 -15.81 -12.20
N GLY A 39 1.24 -15.09 -11.25
CA GLY A 39 0.71 -13.82 -10.80
C GLY A 39 1.76 -12.96 -10.14
N SER A 40 1.57 -11.66 -10.24
CA SER A 40 2.35 -10.67 -9.50
C SER A 40 1.45 -9.58 -8.94
N LEU A 41 1.82 -9.08 -7.78
CA LEU A 41 1.17 -7.96 -7.12
C LEU A 41 2.25 -6.98 -6.70
N LEU A 42 2.05 -5.72 -7.05
CA LEU A 42 2.84 -4.60 -6.60
C LEU A 42 1.90 -3.59 -5.95
N GLU A 43 2.15 -3.30 -4.68
CA GLU A 43 1.42 -2.32 -3.90
C GLU A 43 2.39 -1.30 -3.36
N THR A 44 2.03 -0.03 -3.46
CA THR A 44 2.82 1.08 -2.93
C THR A 44 1.89 2.08 -2.28
N ASP A 45 2.07 2.28 -0.99
CA ASP A 45 1.30 3.23 -0.19
C ASP A 45 2.22 4.34 0.29
N ALA A 46 1.88 5.58 -0.01
CA ALA A 46 2.52 6.77 0.53
C ALA A 46 1.50 7.53 1.35
N LEU A 47 1.62 7.48 2.67
CA LEU A 47 0.72 8.13 3.63
C LEU A 47 1.44 9.28 4.34
N MET A 48 0.71 10.35 4.60
CA MET A 48 1.12 11.47 5.43
C MET A 48 0.03 11.71 6.48
N ALA A 49 0.44 11.94 7.71
CA ALA A 49 -0.43 12.22 8.83
C ALA A 49 0.00 13.52 9.50
N TYR A 50 -0.96 14.39 9.75
CA TYR A 50 -0.80 15.67 10.42
C TYR A 50 -1.60 15.68 11.72
N GLN A 51 -0.87 15.82 12.82
CA GLN A 51 -1.47 15.90 14.14
C GLN A 51 -1.86 17.34 14.46
N LEU A 52 -3.17 17.59 14.54
CA LEU A 52 -3.75 18.91 14.85
C LEU A 52 -3.69 19.17 16.36
N THR A 53 -4.00 18.15 17.15
CA THR A 53 -4.05 18.18 18.62
C THR A 53 -3.50 16.87 19.16
N LYS A 54 -3.16 16.80 20.46
CA LYS A 54 -2.77 15.55 21.14
C LYS A 54 -3.75 14.38 20.93
N HIS A 55 -5.02 14.69 20.64
CA HIS A 55 -6.11 13.73 20.49
C HIS A 55 -6.67 13.60 19.07
N PHE A 56 -6.28 14.48 18.14
CA PHE A 56 -6.90 14.54 16.81
C PHE A 56 -5.85 14.80 15.73
N GLY A 57 -5.98 14.08 14.63
CA GLY A 57 -5.19 14.31 13.43
C GLY A 57 -5.94 13.93 12.17
N ILE A 58 -5.42 14.43 11.06
CA ILE A 58 -5.89 14.13 9.72
C ILE A 58 -4.73 13.60 8.91
N GLY A 59 -5.01 12.82 7.90
CA GLY A 59 -3.98 12.32 7.01
C GLY A 59 -4.53 12.12 5.62
N GLY A 60 -3.59 12.02 4.70
CA GLY A 60 -3.88 11.73 3.31
C GLY A 60 -2.72 10.99 2.69
N GLY A 61 -2.96 10.39 1.55
CA GLY A 61 -1.94 9.63 0.87
C GLY A 61 -2.32 9.25 -0.53
N LEU A 62 -1.40 8.55 -1.17
CA LEU A 62 -1.57 7.96 -2.48
C LEU A 62 -1.35 6.46 -2.35
N LYS A 63 -2.23 5.70 -2.99
CA LYS A 63 -2.13 4.25 -3.11
C LYS A 63 -2.00 3.90 -4.58
N TYR A 64 -0.98 3.12 -4.89
CA TYR A 64 -0.80 2.45 -6.17
C TYR A 64 -0.89 0.94 -5.94
N PHE A 65 -1.67 0.28 -6.78
CA PHE A 65 -1.88 -1.16 -6.72
C PHE A 65 -1.93 -1.70 -8.14
N ASN A 66 -1.07 -2.67 -8.44
CA ASN A 66 -1.03 -3.35 -9.72
C ASN A 66 -1.06 -4.87 -9.44
N LEU A 67 -2.05 -5.53 -10.01
CA LEU A 67 -2.24 -6.97 -9.93
C LEU A 67 -2.31 -7.52 -11.35
N ASN A 68 -1.35 -8.38 -11.69
CA ASN A 68 -1.35 -9.15 -12.92
C ASN A 68 -1.53 -10.62 -12.56
N LEU A 69 -2.55 -11.25 -13.13
CA LEU A 69 -2.84 -12.68 -12.95
C LEU A 69 -3.01 -13.32 -14.32
N GLN A 70 -2.22 -14.36 -14.57
CA GLN A 70 -2.25 -15.14 -15.80
C GLN A 70 -2.57 -16.59 -15.46
N ALA A 71 -3.57 -17.15 -16.13
CA ALA A 71 -3.94 -18.55 -16.05
C ALA A 71 -3.84 -19.19 -17.44
N ASN A 72 -2.93 -20.15 -17.59
CA ASN A 72 -2.80 -20.97 -18.78
C ASN A 72 -3.63 -22.24 -18.62
N LEU A 73 -4.87 -22.24 -19.11
CA LEU A 73 -5.70 -23.44 -19.04
C LEU A 73 -5.16 -24.48 -20.03
N SER A 74 -4.80 -25.64 -19.50
CA SER A 74 -4.34 -26.84 -20.23
C SER A 74 -5.26 -27.29 -21.41
N ARG A 75 -6.45 -26.72 -21.59
CA ARG A 75 -7.38 -26.95 -22.72
C ARG A 75 -7.31 -25.89 -23.84
N GLY A 76 -6.26 -25.07 -23.87
CA GLY A 76 -6.02 -24.10 -24.96
C GLY A 76 -6.66 -22.73 -24.76
N GLY A 77 -6.96 -22.35 -23.51
CA GLY A 77 -7.45 -21.02 -23.16
C GLY A 77 -6.48 -20.28 -22.27
N SER A 78 -6.20 -19.01 -22.57
CA SER A 78 -5.46 -18.11 -21.69
C SER A 78 -6.44 -17.11 -21.08
N ALA A 79 -6.47 -17.01 -19.76
CA ALA A 79 -7.20 -15.97 -19.05
C ALA A 79 -6.19 -15.03 -18.39
N GLU A 80 -6.27 -13.75 -18.73
CA GLU A 80 -5.43 -12.69 -18.16
C GLU A 80 -6.34 -11.71 -17.42
N PHE A 81 -5.94 -11.37 -16.20
CA PHE A 81 -6.61 -10.40 -15.37
C PHE A 81 -5.60 -9.37 -14.90
N ASP A 82 -5.73 -8.17 -15.45
CA ASP A 82 -4.93 -7.01 -15.10
C ASP A 82 -5.80 -6.00 -14.38
N TYR A 83 -5.40 -5.67 -13.16
CA TYR A 83 -6.04 -4.65 -12.37
C TYR A 83 -5.01 -3.65 -11.88
N GLU A 84 -5.14 -2.42 -12.37
CA GLU A 84 -4.37 -1.28 -11.90
C GLU A 84 -5.30 -0.28 -11.20
N PHE A 85 -4.88 0.16 -10.03
CA PHE A 85 -5.54 1.20 -9.26
C PHE A 85 -4.52 2.22 -8.79
N PHE A 86 -4.83 3.49 -9.02
CA PHE A 86 -4.12 4.61 -8.45
C PHE A 86 -5.15 5.61 -7.91
N GLY A 87 -5.05 5.92 -6.62
CA GLY A 87 -6.06 6.78 -6.00
C GLY A 87 -5.59 7.50 -4.75
N PRO A 88 -6.23 8.65 -4.45
CA PRO A 88 -6.01 9.33 -3.19
C PRO A 88 -6.68 8.57 -2.04
N THR A 89 -6.06 8.65 -0.88
CA THR A 89 -6.64 8.21 0.41
C THR A 89 -6.70 9.42 1.32
N ILE A 90 -7.79 9.58 2.07
CA ILE A 90 -7.94 10.61 3.09
C ILE A 90 -8.50 9.92 4.33
N PHE A 91 -7.97 10.25 5.50
CA PHE A 91 -8.39 9.66 6.76
C PHE A 91 -8.31 10.69 7.90
N GLY A 92 -9.08 10.45 8.95
CA GLY A 92 -8.98 11.15 10.23
C GLY A 92 -8.78 10.13 11.33
N TYR A 93 -8.04 10.51 12.37
CA TYR A 93 -7.80 9.66 13.54
C TYR A 93 -7.96 10.44 14.83
N ALA A 94 -8.40 9.75 15.88
CA ALA A 94 -8.52 10.28 17.21
C ALA A 94 -7.95 9.30 18.24
N SER A 95 -7.33 9.81 19.30
CA SER A 95 -6.73 9.04 20.39
C SER A 95 -7.21 9.55 21.75
N PHE A 96 -7.44 8.63 22.70
CA PHE A 96 -7.96 8.90 24.04
C PHE A 96 -7.12 8.20 25.12
#